data_AF-X1VA71-F1
#
_entry.id   AF-X1VA71-F1
#
_cell.length_a   1.000
_cell.length_b   1.000
_cell.length_c   1.000
_cell.angle_alpha   90.00
_cell.angle_beta   90.00
_cell.angle_gamma   90.00
#
_symmetry.space_group_name_H-M   'P 1'
#
loop_
_entity.id
_entity.type
_entity.pdbx_description
1 polymer ?
#
loop_
_entity_poly.entity_id
_entity_poly.type
_entity_poly.pdbx_seq_one_letter_code
_entity_poly.pdbx_strand_id
1 'polypeptide(L)'
;VNEVVARGIYDATTLSAIDTDLATVNIKNGITIFGFVGSANVHDISDATAVAAEVIDGETFYAVSGGIRTGTMPTVALDPAANDYPTGYHAGAASLTAIDAHLAAGNIKDGVEIFGVTGTLVEGVDVSDANALVEEVKTGRTFYSVAAPRKTGTMPIVALDPAANDYPAGYHAGAASLTAIDAQLVTGSIKFGVTIFGVAGHTNVRDSSDANATATRVRSGYTFYAGGGARKTGTLATRTLSPANDTVAAGYYA
;
A
#
# COMPACT_ATOMS: atom_id res chain seq x y z
N VAL A 1 7.94 66.33 -61.55
CA VAL A 1 7.49 67.55 -62.25
C VAL A 1 8.23 68.71 -61.58
N ASN A 2 8.83 69.61 -62.35
CA ASN A 2 9.81 70.59 -61.85
C ASN A 2 9.21 71.54 -60.79
N GLU A 3 9.82 71.56 -59.61
CA GLU A 3 9.50 72.43 -58.47
C GLU A 3 10.11 73.83 -58.70
N VAL A 4 9.79 74.46 -59.83
CA VAL A 4 10.24 75.82 -60.15
C VAL A 4 9.05 76.76 -60.13
N VAL A 5 8.96 77.56 -59.08
CA VAL A 5 7.99 78.64 -58.97
C VAL A 5 8.52 79.85 -59.76
N ALA A 6 8.05 80.03 -60.99
CA ALA A 6 8.45 81.15 -61.84
C ALA A 6 7.84 82.46 -61.32
N ARG A 7 8.63 83.56 -61.25
CA ARG A 7 8.13 84.88 -60.81
C ARG A 7 6.90 85.30 -61.63
N GLY A 8 5.79 85.61 -60.96
CA GLY A 8 4.55 86.01 -61.62
C GLY A 8 3.48 86.50 -60.65
N ILE A 9 2.30 86.82 -61.18
CA ILE A 9 1.08 87.10 -60.41
C ILE A 9 0.30 85.78 -60.31
N TYR A 10 -0.09 85.38 -59.09
CA TYR A 10 -0.85 84.15 -58.85
C TYR A 10 -2.27 84.48 -58.40
N ASP A 11 -3.24 83.70 -58.88
CA ASP A 11 -4.66 83.87 -58.55
C ASP A 11 -5.01 83.44 -57.12
N ALA A 12 -4.15 82.64 -56.47
CA ALA A 12 -4.27 82.23 -55.08
C ALA A 12 -2.92 82.33 -54.36
N THR A 13 -2.97 82.67 -53.07
CA THR A 13 -1.77 82.83 -52.21
C THR A 13 -1.70 81.80 -51.08
N THR A 14 -2.70 80.92 -50.97
CA THR A 14 -2.77 79.86 -49.96
C THR A 14 -2.42 78.53 -50.59
N LEU A 15 -1.35 77.88 -50.12
CA LEU A 15 -0.82 76.66 -50.74
C LEU A 15 -1.82 75.49 -50.70
N SER A 16 -2.58 75.35 -49.61
CA SER A 16 -3.63 74.34 -49.49
C SER A 16 -4.87 74.59 -50.38
N ALA A 17 -4.99 75.79 -50.97
CA ALA A 17 -6.02 76.10 -51.97
C ALA A 17 -5.57 75.73 -53.39
N ILE A 18 -4.27 75.52 -53.58
CA ILE A 18 -3.64 75.17 -54.85
C ILE A 18 -3.38 73.66 -54.91
N ASP A 19 -2.99 73.06 -53.78
CA ASP A 19 -2.75 71.63 -53.63
C ASP A 19 -3.60 71.06 -52.50
N THR A 20 -4.65 70.32 -52.88
CA THR A 20 -5.55 69.65 -51.92
C THR A 20 -4.87 68.50 -51.20
N ASP A 21 -3.76 67.98 -51.73
CA ASP A 21 -3.01 66.91 -51.08
C ASP A 21 -2.23 67.42 -49.86
N LEU A 22 -2.00 68.74 -49.75
CA LEU A 22 -1.50 69.39 -48.54
C LEU A 22 -2.62 69.48 -47.46
N ALA A 23 -3.04 68.31 -47.00
CA ALA A 23 -4.05 68.12 -45.97
C ALA A 23 -3.49 67.25 -44.84
N THR A 24 -3.88 67.52 -43.59
CA THR A 24 -3.45 66.77 -42.40
C THR A 24 -3.61 65.25 -42.52
N VAL A 25 -4.65 64.79 -43.23
CA VAL A 25 -4.91 63.35 -43.46
C VAL A 25 -3.90 62.67 -44.37
N ASN A 26 -3.12 63.43 -45.15
CA ASN A 26 -2.10 62.90 -46.05
C ASN A 26 -0.68 63.00 -45.47
N ILE A 27 -0.51 63.68 -44.33
CA ILE A 27 0.80 63.94 -43.72
C ILE A 27 1.02 62.95 -42.56
N LYS A 28 2.15 62.23 -42.59
CA LYS A 28 2.57 61.28 -41.56
C LYS A 28 2.58 61.93 -40.16
N ASN A 29 2.10 61.19 -39.17
CA ASN A 29 2.12 61.60 -37.76
C ASN A 29 3.52 62.05 -37.33
N GLY A 30 3.60 63.14 -36.55
CA GLY A 30 4.86 63.73 -36.09
C GLY A 30 5.62 64.55 -37.13
N ILE A 31 5.15 64.63 -38.38
CA ILE A 31 5.72 65.48 -39.42
C ILE A 31 4.89 66.76 -39.58
N THR A 32 5.55 67.89 -39.82
CA THR A 32 4.89 69.16 -40.17
C THR A 32 5.39 69.64 -41.52
N ILE A 33 4.47 69.88 -42.46
CA ILE A 33 4.78 70.35 -43.82
C ILE A 33 4.04 71.68 -44.01
N PHE A 34 4.79 72.77 -44.24
CA PHE A 34 4.25 74.13 -44.40
C PHE A 34 3.28 74.57 -43.29
N GLY A 35 3.52 74.14 -42.04
CA GLY A 35 2.68 74.47 -40.88
C GLY A 35 1.47 73.55 -40.68
N PHE A 36 1.21 72.61 -41.60
CA PHE A 36 0.21 71.55 -41.42
C PHE A 36 0.85 70.39 -40.67
N VAL A 37 0.36 70.13 -39.47
CA VAL A 37 0.78 68.98 -38.66
C VAL A 37 0.09 67.73 -39.19
N GLY A 38 0.84 66.63 -39.26
CA GLY A 38 0.34 65.32 -39.68
C GLY A 38 -0.71 64.74 -38.75
N SER A 39 -1.60 63.94 -39.34
CA SER A 39 -2.68 63.28 -38.62
C SER A 39 -2.13 62.20 -37.70
N ALA A 40 -2.67 62.12 -36.48
CA ALA A 40 -2.36 61.03 -35.55
C ALA A 40 -2.72 59.64 -36.09
N ASN A 41 -3.48 59.54 -37.19
CA ASN A 41 -3.89 58.28 -37.81
C ASN A 41 -3.02 57.86 -39.00
N VAL A 42 -2.04 58.67 -39.42
CA VAL A 42 -1.15 58.35 -40.57
C VAL A 42 0.19 57.85 -40.03
N HIS A 43 0.44 56.55 -40.16
CA HIS A 43 1.65 55.91 -39.65
C HIS A 43 2.48 55.32 -40.78
N ASP A 44 3.79 55.22 -40.53
CA ASP A 44 4.68 54.41 -41.35
C ASP A 44 4.68 53.00 -40.80
N ILE A 45 4.31 52.05 -41.66
CA ILE A 45 4.15 50.65 -41.31
C ILE A 45 5.22 49.79 -41.99
N SER A 46 6.30 50.38 -42.49
CA SER A 46 7.34 49.67 -43.23
C SER A 46 8.08 48.60 -42.41
N ASP A 47 8.01 48.68 -41.08
CA ASP A 47 8.57 47.73 -40.12
C ASP A 47 7.54 46.71 -39.58
N ALA A 48 6.28 46.76 -40.04
CA ALA A 48 5.25 45.81 -39.61
C ALA A 48 5.54 44.40 -40.14
N THR A 49 5.69 43.42 -39.25
CA THR A 49 6.04 42.04 -39.61
C THR A 49 4.89 41.03 -39.49
N ALA A 50 3.79 41.41 -38.81
CA ALA A 50 2.68 40.50 -38.58
C ALA A 50 2.10 39.97 -39.89
N VAL A 51 1.85 38.66 -39.95
CA VAL A 51 1.10 38.03 -41.04
C VAL A 51 -0.27 37.58 -40.57
N ALA A 52 -1.18 37.29 -41.51
CA ALA A 52 -2.54 36.89 -41.16
C ALA A 52 -2.59 35.67 -40.22
N ALA A 53 -1.69 34.70 -40.40
CA ALA A 53 -1.59 33.52 -39.53
C ALA A 53 -1.11 33.79 -38.10
N GLU A 54 -0.59 34.99 -37.82
CA GLU A 54 -0.10 35.41 -36.49
C GLU A 54 -1.12 36.26 -35.73
N VAL A 55 -2.21 36.66 -36.39
CA VAL A 55 -3.29 37.48 -35.82
C VAL A 55 -4.53 36.62 -35.64
N ILE A 56 -5.21 36.75 -34.49
CA ILE A 56 -6.42 35.99 -34.14
C ILE A 56 -7.47 36.12 -35.25
N ASP A 57 -8.12 34.99 -35.58
CA ASP A 57 -9.16 34.94 -36.60
C ASP A 57 -10.29 35.96 -36.31
N GLY A 58 -10.63 36.74 -37.32
CA GLY A 58 -11.61 37.83 -37.21
C GLY A 58 -11.06 39.18 -36.75
N GLU A 59 -9.87 39.24 -36.13
CA GLU A 59 -9.22 40.51 -35.78
C GLU A 59 -8.59 41.18 -37.01
N THR A 60 -8.50 42.50 -37.01
CA THR A 60 -7.94 43.25 -38.16
C THR A 60 -6.62 43.93 -37.84
N PHE A 61 -5.75 44.03 -38.85
CA PHE A 61 -4.45 44.69 -38.74
C PHE A 61 -4.02 45.34 -40.07
N TYR A 62 -3.07 46.26 -39.99
CA TYR A 62 -2.44 46.88 -41.17
C TYR A 62 -1.12 46.17 -41.48
N ALA A 63 -0.89 45.85 -42.76
CA ALA A 63 0.35 45.20 -43.23
C ALA A 63 1.04 46.04 -44.31
N VAL A 64 2.35 45.86 -44.47
CA VAL A 64 3.18 46.57 -45.47
C VAL A 64 2.62 46.45 -46.90
N SER A 65 1.95 45.35 -47.22
CA SER A 65 1.30 45.13 -48.52
C SER A 65 0.15 46.10 -48.83
N GLY A 66 -0.18 47.00 -47.91
CA GLY A 66 -1.29 47.96 -48.02
C GLY A 66 -2.64 47.35 -47.66
N GLY A 67 -3.52 48.19 -47.12
CA GLY A 67 -4.89 47.82 -46.76
C GLY A 67 -5.06 47.16 -45.38
N ILE A 68 -6.32 47.04 -44.96
CA ILE A 68 -6.72 46.30 -43.77
C ILE A 68 -6.73 44.81 -44.12
N ARG A 69 -6.14 43.99 -43.26
CA ARG A 69 -6.17 42.53 -43.36
C ARG A 69 -6.85 41.95 -42.14
N THR A 70 -7.42 40.76 -42.30
CA THR A 70 -7.99 39.98 -41.21
C THR A 70 -7.04 38.86 -40.83
N GLY A 71 -6.88 38.62 -39.52
CA GLY A 71 -6.16 37.48 -38.97
C GLY A 71 -6.85 36.16 -39.32
N THR A 72 -6.08 35.08 -39.23
CA THR A 72 -6.52 33.71 -39.52
C THR A 72 -6.02 32.71 -38.48
N MET A 73 -5.43 33.16 -37.37
CA MET A 73 -4.99 32.27 -36.30
C MET A 73 -6.23 31.71 -35.57
N PRO A 74 -6.46 30.38 -35.62
CA PRO A 74 -7.64 29.81 -35.00
C PRO A 74 -7.53 29.89 -33.48
N THR A 75 -8.68 30.10 -32.83
CA THR A 75 -8.82 29.79 -31.41
C THR A 75 -9.03 28.28 -31.27
N VAL A 76 -8.19 27.64 -30.46
CA VAL A 76 -8.18 26.19 -30.29
C VAL A 76 -8.42 25.86 -28.81
N ALA A 77 -9.27 24.88 -28.56
CA ALA A 77 -9.46 24.29 -27.24
C ALA A 77 -8.60 23.04 -27.11
N LEU A 78 -8.03 22.83 -25.93
CA LEU A 78 -7.39 21.56 -25.59
C LEU A 78 -8.47 20.52 -25.27
N ASP A 79 -8.30 19.31 -25.80
CA ASP A 79 -9.11 18.16 -25.45
C ASP A 79 -8.40 17.38 -24.32
N PRO A 80 -8.97 17.27 -23.11
CA PRO A 80 -8.35 16.53 -22.01
C PRO A 80 -8.21 15.02 -22.28
N ALA A 81 -8.89 14.48 -23.29
CA ALA A 81 -8.72 13.08 -23.70
C ALA A 81 -7.62 12.87 -24.76
N ALA A 82 -7.04 13.94 -25.32
CA ALA A 82 -6.01 13.88 -26.35
C ALA A 82 -4.63 14.23 -25.79
N ASN A 83 -3.58 13.57 -26.29
CA ASN A 83 -2.19 13.90 -25.98
C ASN A 83 -1.54 14.77 -27.08
N ASP A 84 -2.36 15.42 -27.90
CA ASP A 84 -1.90 16.33 -28.95
C ASP A 84 -1.91 17.76 -28.43
N TYR A 85 -0.88 18.53 -28.79
CA TYR A 85 -0.84 19.97 -28.52
C TYR A 85 -0.97 20.73 -29.85
N PRO A 86 -2.21 21.06 -30.28
CA PRO A 86 -2.44 21.70 -31.57
C PRO A 86 -1.92 23.15 -31.58
N THR A 87 -1.41 23.55 -32.74
CA THR A 87 -1.00 24.93 -33.01
C THR A 87 -2.20 25.86 -33.09
N GLY A 88 -2.11 27.03 -32.47
CA GLY A 88 -3.16 28.05 -32.49
C GLY A 88 -3.16 28.89 -31.22
N TYR A 89 -4.17 29.75 -31.09
CA TYR A 89 -4.37 30.52 -29.87
C TYR A 89 -5.23 29.72 -28.88
N HIS A 90 -4.69 29.48 -27.69
CA HIS A 90 -5.40 28.80 -26.61
C HIS A 90 -5.99 29.84 -25.66
N ALA A 91 -7.28 30.09 -25.75
CA ALA A 91 -7.97 30.98 -24.82
C ALA A 91 -7.89 30.37 -23.41
N GLY A 92 -7.18 31.04 -22.50
CA GLY A 92 -6.97 30.53 -21.14
C GLY A 92 -8.28 30.18 -20.45
N ALA A 93 -8.30 29.04 -19.75
CA ALA A 93 -9.39 28.67 -18.87
C ALA A 93 -9.25 29.33 -17.49
N ALA A 94 -10.30 29.27 -16.68
CA ALA A 94 -10.25 29.77 -15.29
C ALA A 94 -9.23 29.00 -14.42
N SER A 95 -8.96 27.73 -14.71
CA SER A 95 -7.95 26.88 -14.05
C SER A 95 -7.54 25.69 -14.93
N LEU A 96 -6.41 25.05 -14.60
CA LEU A 96 -5.99 23.80 -15.26
C LEU A 96 -6.94 22.62 -14.98
N THR A 97 -7.61 22.61 -13.81
CA THR A 97 -8.64 21.61 -13.49
C THR A 97 -9.91 21.76 -14.32
N ALA A 98 -10.14 22.95 -14.90
CA ALA A 98 -11.22 23.18 -15.86
C ALA A 98 -10.83 22.71 -17.27
N ILE A 99 -9.54 22.55 -17.55
CA ILE A 99 -9.04 21.96 -18.79
C ILE A 99 -9.11 20.43 -18.69
N ASP A 100 -8.53 19.85 -17.63
CA ASP A 100 -8.56 18.41 -17.38
C ASP A 100 -9.03 18.09 -15.94
N ALA A 101 -10.19 17.42 -15.86
CA ALA A 101 -10.77 16.98 -14.59
C ALA A 101 -9.92 15.89 -13.90
N HIS A 102 -9.01 15.22 -14.62
CA HIS A 102 -8.10 14.25 -14.02
C HIS A 102 -7.02 14.90 -13.17
N LEU A 103 -6.74 16.20 -13.34
CA LEU A 103 -5.91 16.99 -12.43
C LEU A 103 -6.64 17.31 -11.10
N ALA A 104 -7.29 16.30 -10.52
CA ALA A 104 -7.95 16.36 -9.23
C ALA A 104 -7.04 15.74 -8.16
N ALA A 105 -7.04 16.32 -6.95
CA ALA A 105 -6.26 15.82 -5.81
C ALA A 105 -6.49 14.32 -5.54
N GLY A 106 -7.71 13.83 -5.73
CA GLY A 106 -8.06 12.41 -5.55
C GLY A 106 -7.45 11.44 -6.56
N ASN A 107 -6.91 11.93 -7.69
CA ASN A 107 -6.23 11.11 -8.70
C ASN A 107 -4.70 11.19 -8.58
N ILE A 108 -4.19 12.14 -7.82
CA ILE A 108 -2.75 12.38 -7.63
C ILE A 108 -2.32 11.72 -6.33
N LYS A 109 -1.21 10.97 -6.39
CA LYS A 109 -0.64 10.26 -5.23
C LYS A 109 -0.44 11.20 -4.04
N ASP A 110 -0.78 10.71 -2.84
CA ASP A 110 -0.65 11.47 -1.60
C ASP A 110 0.76 12.05 -1.42
N GLY A 111 0.84 13.35 -1.12
CA GLY A 111 2.09 14.10 -0.97
C GLY A 111 2.80 14.50 -2.28
N VAL A 112 2.29 14.11 -3.45
CA VAL A 112 2.78 14.58 -4.76
C VAL A 112 2.04 15.85 -5.16
N GLU A 113 2.76 16.85 -5.68
CA GLU A 113 2.17 18.09 -6.19
C GLU A 113 2.33 18.18 -7.71
N ILE A 114 1.23 18.38 -8.43
CA ILE A 114 1.21 18.59 -9.89
C ILE A 114 0.50 19.91 -10.17
N PHE A 115 1.22 20.88 -10.74
CA PHE A 115 0.71 22.23 -11.04
C PHE A 115 -0.01 22.93 -9.88
N GLY A 116 0.48 22.79 -8.64
CA GLY A 116 -0.15 23.39 -7.45
C GLY A 116 -1.30 22.58 -6.84
N VAL A 117 -1.67 21.44 -7.42
CA VAL A 117 -2.66 20.51 -6.84
C VAL A 117 -1.92 19.44 -6.05
N THR A 118 -2.01 19.50 -4.72
CA THR A 118 -1.49 18.47 -3.82
C THR A 118 -2.39 17.24 -3.84
N GLY A 119 -1.78 16.08 -4.10
CA GLY A 119 -2.46 14.80 -4.16
C GLY A 119 -2.91 14.27 -2.81
N THR A 120 -4.01 13.52 -2.83
CA THR A 120 -4.63 12.87 -1.67
C THR A 120 -4.96 11.40 -1.94
N LEU A 121 -4.51 10.85 -3.07
CA LEU A 121 -4.71 9.43 -3.40
C LEU A 121 -3.81 8.58 -2.51
N VAL A 122 -4.41 7.93 -1.52
CA VAL A 122 -3.77 6.88 -0.75
C VAL A 122 -3.85 5.59 -1.55
N GLU A 123 -2.71 5.14 -2.07
CA GLU A 123 -2.62 3.88 -2.79
C GLU A 123 -3.00 2.70 -1.88
N GLY A 124 -3.66 1.70 -2.46
CA GLY A 124 -3.88 0.43 -1.78
C GLY A 124 -2.56 -0.30 -1.50
N VAL A 125 -2.58 -1.26 -0.58
CA VAL A 125 -1.44 -2.16 -0.36
C VAL A 125 -1.26 -3.05 -1.58
N ASP A 126 -0.03 -3.18 -2.09
CA ASP A 126 0.29 -4.15 -3.12
C ASP A 126 0.09 -5.57 -2.56
N VAL A 127 -0.80 -6.33 -3.20
CA VAL A 127 -1.12 -7.73 -2.84
C VAL A 127 -0.80 -8.68 -3.99
N SER A 128 -0.03 -8.23 -4.98
CA SER A 128 0.26 -8.99 -6.21
C SER A 128 1.03 -10.29 -5.95
N ASP A 129 1.80 -10.36 -4.87
CA ASP A 129 2.53 -11.55 -4.41
C ASP A 129 1.83 -12.29 -3.25
N ALA A 130 0.64 -11.84 -2.82
CA ALA A 130 -0.09 -12.45 -1.73
C ALA A 130 -0.58 -13.86 -2.11
N ASN A 131 -0.10 -14.88 -1.39
CA ASN A 131 -0.34 -16.29 -1.70
C ASN A 131 -1.15 -17.04 -0.61
N ALA A 132 -1.59 -16.37 0.45
CA ALA A 132 -2.36 -17.01 1.52
C ALA A 132 -3.71 -17.56 1.01
N LEU A 133 -4.03 -18.78 1.42
CA LEU A 133 -5.32 -19.44 1.16
C LEU A 133 -6.30 -19.20 2.32
N VAL A 134 -7.61 -19.36 2.08
CA VAL A 134 -8.61 -19.14 3.15
C VAL A 134 -8.45 -20.16 4.27
N GLU A 135 -8.06 -21.38 3.93
CA GLU A 135 -7.79 -22.49 4.83
C GLU A 135 -6.49 -22.35 5.65
N GLU A 136 -5.62 -21.39 5.33
CA GLU A 136 -4.38 -21.10 6.05
C GLU A 136 -4.54 -19.93 7.04
N VAL A 137 -5.61 -19.16 6.91
CA VAL A 137 -5.91 -18.01 7.77
C VAL A 137 -6.93 -18.41 8.82
N LYS A 138 -6.67 -18.07 10.08
CA LYS A 138 -7.54 -18.40 11.23
C LYS A 138 -9.00 -17.99 10.98
N THR A 139 -9.92 -18.86 11.35
CA THR A 139 -11.37 -18.59 11.27
C THR A 139 -11.73 -17.24 11.86
N GLY A 140 -12.47 -16.43 11.09
CA GLY A 140 -12.92 -15.09 11.48
C GLY A 140 -11.88 -13.97 11.33
N ARG A 141 -10.63 -14.28 10.97
CA ARG A 141 -9.65 -13.26 10.57
C ARG A 141 -9.80 -12.93 9.09
N THR A 142 -9.58 -11.66 8.74
CA THR A 142 -9.66 -11.22 7.33
C THR A 142 -8.30 -10.91 6.76
N PHE A 143 -8.13 -11.14 5.47
CA PHE A 143 -6.91 -10.85 4.72
C PHE A 143 -7.25 -10.36 3.29
N TYR A 144 -6.31 -9.66 2.66
CA TYR A 144 -6.41 -9.22 1.27
C TYR A 144 -5.72 -10.26 0.37
N SER A 145 -6.21 -10.46 -0.85
CA SER A 145 -5.64 -11.44 -1.79
C SER A 145 -5.74 -10.94 -3.23
N VAL A 146 -4.91 -11.47 -4.13
CA VAL A 146 -4.95 -11.14 -5.57
C VAL A 146 -6.36 -11.34 -6.17
N ALA A 147 -7.03 -12.44 -5.80
CA ALA A 147 -8.31 -12.82 -6.40
C ALA A 147 -9.52 -12.02 -5.89
N ALA A 148 -9.44 -11.41 -4.71
CA ALA A 148 -10.53 -10.64 -4.12
C ALA A 148 -10.03 -9.66 -3.05
N PRO A 149 -10.63 -8.45 -2.97
CA PRO A 149 -10.16 -7.37 -2.10
C PRO A 149 -10.29 -7.70 -0.62
N ARG A 150 -11.16 -8.62 -0.18
CA ARG A 150 -11.17 -9.06 1.22
C ARG A 150 -11.73 -10.47 1.34
N LYS A 151 -10.98 -11.36 1.97
CA LYS A 151 -11.39 -12.73 2.28
C LYS A 151 -11.38 -12.95 3.79
N THR A 152 -12.14 -13.94 4.24
CA THR A 152 -12.17 -14.39 5.64
C THR A 152 -11.57 -15.78 5.70
N GLY A 153 -10.64 -15.98 6.63
CA GLY A 153 -10.03 -17.27 6.88
C GLY A 153 -11.01 -18.30 7.43
N THR A 154 -10.70 -19.56 7.18
CA THR A 154 -11.49 -20.74 7.56
C THR A 154 -10.68 -21.79 8.34
N MET A 155 -9.39 -21.52 8.63
CA MET A 155 -8.54 -22.44 9.39
C MET A 155 -9.12 -22.64 10.81
N PRO A 156 -9.62 -23.85 11.14
CA PRO A 156 -10.25 -24.11 12.42
C PRO A 156 -9.21 -24.19 13.55
N ILE A 157 -9.66 -23.95 14.77
CA ILE A 157 -8.90 -24.30 15.98
C ILE A 157 -9.15 -25.78 16.26
N VAL A 158 -8.08 -26.56 16.35
CA VAL A 158 -8.14 -28.00 16.63
C VAL A 158 -7.72 -28.24 18.08
N ALA A 159 -8.60 -28.86 18.87
CA ALA A 159 -8.27 -29.31 20.22
C ALA A 159 -7.52 -30.64 20.16
N LEU A 160 -6.55 -30.83 21.07
CA LEU A 160 -5.94 -32.13 21.31
C LEU A 160 -6.81 -32.93 22.28
N ASP A 161 -6.99 -34.22 22.00
CA ASP A 161 -7.67 -35.15 22.90
C ASP A 161 -6.62 -35.87 23.77
N PRO A 162 -6.61 -35.68 25.11
CA PRO A 162 -5.64 -36.35 25.99
C PRO A 162 -5.79 -37.87 26.01
N ALA A 163 -6.90 -38.44 25.53
CA ALA A 163 -7.10 -39.88 25.43
C ALA A 163 -6.64 -40.47 24.08
N ALA A 164 -6.23 -39.64 23.11
CA ALA A 164 -5.80 -40.07 21.79
C ALA A 164 -4.29 -39.88 21.59
N ASN A 165 -3.68 -40.79 20.83
CA ASN A 165 -2.28 -40.66 20.39
C ASN A 165 -2.14 -40.04 18.99
N ASP A 166 -3.26 -39.60 18.40
CA ASP A 166 -3.26 -38.94 17.10
C ASP A 166 -2.94 -37.46 17.26
N TYR A 167 -2.07 -36.95 16.38
CA TYR A 167 -1.76 -35.53 16.28
C TYR A 167 -2.35 -34.99 14.97
N PRO A 168 -3.60 -34.51 14.97
CA PRO A 168 -4.25 -34.04 13.75
C PRO A 168 -3.57 -32.78 13.23
N ALA A 169 -3.47 -32.65 11.90
CA ALA A 169 -2.97 -31.43 11.28
C ALA A 169 -3.93 -30.25 11.54
N GLY A 170 -3.38 -29.06 11.81
CA GLY A 170 -4.16 -27.83 11.99
C GLY A 170 -3.54 -26.85 12.98
N TYR A 171 -4.29 -25.81 13.31
CA TYR A 171 -3.88 -24.83 14.32
C TYR A 171 -4.38 -25.25 15.72
N HIS A 172 -3.44 -25.56 16.61
CA HIS A 172 -3.74 -25.81 18.02
C HIS A 172 -3.56 -24.52 18.82
N ALA A 173 -4.64 -24.04 19.45
CA ALA A 173 -4.53 -22.95 20.39
C ALA A 173 -3.78 -23.47 21.63
N GLY A 174 -2.59 -22.91 21.91
CA GLY A 174 -1.81 -23.30 23.07
C GLY A 174 -2.63 -23.18 24.36
N ALA A 175 -2.54 -24.18 25.23
CA ALA A 175 -3.04 -24.12 26.59
C ALA A 175 -2.03 -23.44 27.51
N ALA A 176 -2.43 -23.12 28.74
CA ALA A 176 -1.51 -22.56 29.75
C ALA A 176 -0.32 -23.50 30.07
N SER A 177 -0.52 -24.82 29.96
CA SER A 177 0.51 -25.84 30.12
C SER A 177 0.08 -27.17 29.48
N LEU A 178 1.02 -28.10 29.28
CA LEU A 178 0.69 -29.47 28.83
C LEU A 178 -0.14 -30.25 29.85
N THR A 179 -0.03 -29.93 31.15
CA THR A 179 -0.87 -30.53 32.21
C THR A 179 -2.33 -30.07 32.14
N ALA A 180 -2.60 -28.93 31.50
CA ALA A 180 -3.96 -28.47 31.22
C ALA A 180 -4.56 -29.17 30.00
N ILE A 181 -3.72 -29.75 29.13
CA ILE A 181 -4.15 -30.58 28.00
C ILE A 181 -4.40 -32.01 28.50
N ASP A 182 -3.40 -32.59 29.18
CA ASP A 182 -3.49 -33.92 29.77
C ASP A 182 -3.15 -33.88 31.27
N ALA A 183 -4.17 -34.06 32.11
CA ALA A 183 -4.04 -34.11 33.55
C ALA A 183 -3.21 -35.31 34.06
N GLN A 184 -2.96 -36.32 33.22
CA GLN A 184 -2.11 -37.47 33.56
C GLN A 184 -0.61 -37.15 33.44
N LEU A 185 -0.22 -36.03 32.83
CA LEU A 185 1.15 -35.53 32.81
C LEU A 185 1.55 -34.97 34.19
N VAL A 186 1.64 -35.86 35.18
CA VAL A 186 1.97 -35.54 36.57
C VAL A 186 3.06 -36.47 37.08
N THR A 187 3.79 -36.02 38.11
CA THR A 187 4.94 -36.75 38.65
C THR A 187 4.61 -38.20 39.05
N GLY A 188 3.41 -38.45 39.59
CA GLY A 188 2.96 -39.77 40.02
C GLY A 188 2.66 -40.77 38.89
N SER A 189 2.53 -40.31 37.64
CA SER A 189 2.30 -41.16 36.46
C SER A 189 3.59 -41.55 35.75
N ILE A 190 4.72 -40.92 36.09
CA ILE A 190 5.99 -41.03 35.37
C ILE A 190 6.99 -41.82 36.22
N LYS A 191 7.66 -42.81 35.61
CA LYS A 191 8.69 -43.65 36.25
C LYS A 191 9.85 -42.79 36.78
N PHE A 192 10.32 -43.08 38.00
CA PHE A 192 11.47 -42.39 38.60
C PHE A 192 12.68 -42.41 37.66
N GLY A 193 13.37 -41.27 37.57
CA GLY A 193 14.52 -41.09 36.68
C GLY A 193 14.14 -40.75 35.23
N VAL A 194 12.85 -40.80 34.87
CA VAL A 194 12.34 -40.34 33.58
C VAL A 194 11.76 -38.93 33.72
N THR A 195 11.97 -38.10 32.70
CA THR A 195 11.34 -36.78 32.59
C THR A 195 10.59 -36.72 31.26
N ILE A 196 9.30 -36.37 31.30
CA ILE A 196 8.46 -36.21 30.10
C ILE A 196 8.00 -34.75 30.07
N PHE A 197 8.38 -34.02 29.02
CA PHE A 197 8.09 -32.59 28.85
C PHE A 197 8.40 -31.72 30.09
N GLY A 198 9.49 -32.00 30.79
CA GLY A 198 9.90 -31.25 31.98
C GLY A 198 9.26 -31.70 33.31
N VAL A 199 8.31 -32.63 33.29
CA VAL A 199 7.74 -33.24 34.51
C VAL A 199 8.58 -34.45 34.90
N ALA A 200 9.28 -34.35 36.03
CA ALA A 200 10.11 -35.44 36.56
C ALA A 200 9.26 -36.53 37.24
N GLY A 201 9.63 -37.79 37.03
CA GLY A 201 8.99 -38.94 37.65
C GLY A 201 9.18 -39.02 39.16
N HIS A 202 8.13 -39.46 39.85
CA HIS A 202 8.10 -39.50 41.31
C HIS A 202 9.00 -40.61 41.87
N THR A 203 9.66 -40.37 43.01
CA THR A 203 10.60 -41.31 43.66
C THR A 203 10.00 -42.67 44.04
N ASN A 204 8.68 -42.77 44.09
CA ASN A 204 7.93 -43.98 44.45
C ASN A 204 7.36 -44.74 43.25
N VAL A 205 7.50 -44.23 42.02
CA VAL A 205 7.02 -44.91 40.81
C VAL A 205 8.19 -45.64 40.19
N ARG A 206 8.21 -46.97 40.28
CA ARG A 206 9.31 -47.80 39.77
C ARG A 206 8.79 -48.97 38.97
N ASP A 207 9.66 -49.46 38.10
CA ASP A 207 9.47 -50.72 37.42
C ASP A 207 9.89 -51.85 38.36
N SER A 208 8.97 -52.79 38.60
CA SER A 208 9.18 -53.93 39.49
C SER A 208 9.13 -55.25 38.72
N SER A 209 9.37 -55.22 37.41
CA SER A 209 9.35 -56.41 36.55
C SER A 209 10.47 -57.40 36.88
N ASP A 210 11.57 -56.94 37.46
CA ASP A 210 12.73 -57.74 37.89
C ASP A 210 12.67 -58.21 39.35
N ALA A 211 11.68 -57.74 40.13
CA ALA A 211 11.53 -58.12 41.53
C ALA A 211 11.13 -59.61 41.69
N ASN A 212 11.99 -60.40 42.33
CA ASN A 212 11.86 -61.87 42.46
C ASN A 212 11.35 -62.36 43.83
N ALA A 213 10.95 -61.46 44.72
CA ALA A 213 10.42 -61.82 46.03
C ALA A 213 9.06 -62.54 45.91
N THR A 214 8.89 -63.62 46.68
CA THR A 214 7.62 -64.37 46.78
C THR A 214 7.02 -64.20 48.18
N ALA A 215 5.71 -64.38 48.32
CA ALA A 215 5.05 -64.31 49.63
C ALA A 215 5.69 -65.30 50.62
N THR A 216 6.05 -66.50 50.17
CA THR A 216 6.73 -67.52 50.98
C THR A 216 8.16 -67.15 51.42
N ARG A 217 8.76 -66.11 50.84
CA ARG A 217 10.11 -65.62 51.16
C ARG A 217 10.11 -64.31 51.96
N VAL A 218 8.95 -63.70 52.19
CA VAL A 218 8.79 -62.47 52.97
C VAL A 218 8.09 -62.80 54.28
N ARG A 219 8.60 -62.28 55.41
CA ARG A 219 8.07 -62.54 56.75
C ARG A 219 6.59 -62.19 56.85
N SER A 220 5.83 -63.04 57.56
CA SER A 220 4.42 -62.79 57.82
C SER A 220 4.20 -61.41 58.48
N GLY A 221 3.21 -60.67 57.99
CA GLY A 221 2.91 -59.30 58.43
C GLY A 221 3.64 -58.18 57.67
N TYR A 222 4.73 -58.49 56.94
CA TYR A 222 5.42 -57.51 56.10
C TYR A 222 4.81 -57.46 54.71
N THR A 223 4.80 -56.27 54.08
CA THR A 223 4.30 -56.10 52.70
C THR A 223 5.40 -55.76 51.73
N PHE A 224 5.25 -56.21 50.49
CA PHE A 224 6.19 -55.99 49.40
C PHE A 224 5.46 -55.77 48.07
N TYR A 225 6.18 -55.22 47.10
CA TYR A 225 5.74 -55.13 45.71
C TYR A 225 6.69 -56.00 44.87
N ALA A 226 6.13 -56.81 43.98
CA ALA A 226 6.86 -57.61 43.00
C ALA A 226 6.03 -57.64 41.70
N GLY A 227 6.52 -58.28 40.63
CA GLY A 227 5.85 -58.34 39.33
C GLY A 227 4.31 -58.48 39.42
N GLY A 228 3.61 -57.62 38.66
CA GLY A 228 2.14 -57.51 38.65
C GLY A 228 1.55 -56.37 39.49
N GLY A 229 2.37 -55.47 40.06
CA GLY A 229 1.97 -54.15 40.56
C GLY A 229 1.14 -54.11 41.87
N ALA A 230 0.46 -55.19 42.23
CA ALA A 230 -0.31 -55.26 43.46
C ALA A 230 0.59 -55.36 44.70
N ARG A 231 0.21 -54.67 45.79
CA ARG A 231 0.81 -54.86 47.12
C ARG A 231 0.54 -56.29 47.59
N LYS A 232 1.58 -56.99 48.03
CA LYS A 232 1.51 -58.37 48.54
C LYS A 232 1.93 -58.41 50.01
N THR A 233 1.46 -59.42 50.73
CA THR A 233 1.83 -59.68 52.14
C THR A 233 2.64 -60.97 52.23
N GLY A 234 3.71 -60.96 53.01
CA GLY A 234 4.53 -62.13 53.28
C GLY A 234 3.78 -63.22 54.06
N THR A 235 4.18 -64.46 53.86
CA THR A 235 3.62 -65.66 54.53
C THR A 235 4.71 -66.52 55.17
N LEU A 236 5.98 -66.09 55.13
CA LEU A 236 7.06 -66.80 55.83
C LEU A 236 6.84 -66.71 57.34
N ALA A 237 6.45 -67.83 57.94
CA ALA A 237 6.24 -67.94 59.38
C ALA A 237 7.57 -67.86 60.15
N THR A 238 7.51 -67.28 61.35
CA THR A 238 8.60 -67.34 62.33
C THR A 238 8.51 -68.68 63.07
N ARG A 239 9.63 -69.40 63.17
CA ARG A 239 9.72 -70.69 63.85
C ARG A 239 10.58 -70.53 65.12
N THR A 240 10.30 -71.32 66.14
CA THR A 240 11.09 -71.35 67.39
C THR A 240 12.08 -72.52 67.34
N LEU A 241 13.32 -72.29 67.78
CA LEU A 241 14.29 -73.38 68.03
C LEU A 241 14.19 -73.84 69.48
N SER A 242 14.22 -75.15 69.68
CA SER A 242 14.26 -75.82 70.97
C SER A 242 15.45 -76.80 71.02
N PRO A 243 16.05 -77.05 72.19
CA PRO A 243 17.05 -78.10 72.37
C PRO A 243 16.58 -79.50 71.94
N ALA A 244 15.27 -79.71 71.74
CA ALA A 244 14.69 -80.96 71.25
C ALA A 244 14.61 -81.07 69.70
N ASN A 245 15.13 -80.10 68.95
CA ASN A 245 15.11 -80.15 67.49
C ASN A 245 16.34 -80.87 66.93
N ASP A 246 16.22 -82.17 66.65
CA ASP A 246 17.30 -82.97 66.02
C ASP A 246 17.49 -82.67 64.52
N THR A 247 16.57 -81.92 63.90
CA THR A 247 16.65 -81.47 62.51
C THR A 247 15.99 -80.09 62.36
N VAL A 248 16.70 -79.16 61.72
CA VAL A 248 16.23 -77.78 61.48
C VAL A 248 15.78 -77.66 60.03
N ALA A 249 14.48 -77.47 59.80
CA ALA A 249 13.93 -77.23 58.47
C ALA A 249 14.32 -75.82 57.94
N ALA A 250 14.36 -75.63 56.63
CA ALA A 250 14.53 -74.30 56.05
C ALA A 250 13.41 -73.35 56.51
N GLY A 251 13.77 -72.15 56.97
CA GLY A 251 12.81 -71.18 57.49
C GLY A 251 13.47 -70.01 58.21
N TYR A 252 12.65 -69.08 58.68
CA TYR A 252 13.08 -67.98 59.52
C TYR A 252 12.88 -68.35 60.99
N TYR A 253 13.95 -68.32 61.78
CA TYR A 253 13.92 -68.56 63.22
C TYR A 253 14.26 -67.26 63.95
N ALA A 254 13.53 -66.95 65.02
CA ALA A 254 13.75 -65.78 65.87
C ALA A 254 14.11 -66.19 67.30
#